data_AF-A0A963SDZ2-F1
#
_entry.id   AF-A0A963SDZ2-F1
#
_cell.length_a   1.000
_cell.length_b   1.000
_cell.length_c   1.000
_cell.angle_alpha   90.00
_cell.angle_beta   90.00
_cell.angle_gamma   90.00
#
_symmetry.space_group_name_H-M   'P 1'
#
loop_
_entity.id
_entity.type
_entity.pdbx_description
1 polymer ?
#
loop_
_entity_poly.entity_id
_entity_poly.type
_entity_poly.pdbx_seq_one_letter_code
_entity_poly.pdbx_strand_id
1 'polypeptide(L)'
;LPKAEDEATARHCLTLMSGRRHRVLSAVALLSPDGALRERLSETIVRFKPLSTEEIDAYIAGSEWEGKAGGYAIQGSAEGLIAWISGS
;
A
#
# COMPACT_ATOMS: atom_id res chain seq x y z
N LEU A 1 4.91 -4.36 -5.44
CA LEU A 1 5.55 -4.97 -4.25
C LEU A 1 4.78 -6.23 -3.89
N PRO A 2 5.43 -7.28 -3.37
CA PRO A 2 4.78 -8.54 -3.05
C PRO A 2 3.79 -8.39 -1.89
N LYS A 3 2.97 -9.41 -1.69
CA LYS A 3 2.27 -9.63 -0.42
C LYS A 3 3.31 -9.95 0.65
N ALA A 4 3.25 -9.27 1.79
CA ALA A 4 4.14 -9.57 2.90
C ALA A 4 3.63 -10.79 3.68
N GLU A 5 4.33 -11.91 3.58
CA GLU A 5 4.02 -13.17 4.29
C GLU A 5 4.94 -13.40 5.50
N ASP A 6 6.02 -12.62 5.60
CA ASP A 6 6.94 -12.59 6.73
C ASP A 6 7.40 -11.15 7.03
N GLU A 7 7.94 -10.94 8.24
CA GLU A 7 8.41 -9.64 8.70
C GLU A 7 9.53 -9.08 7.82
N ALA A 8 10.42 -9.95 7.31
CA ALA A 8 11.54 -9.53 6.48
C ALA A 8 11.05 -8.87 5.19
N THR A 9 10.03 -9.43 4.56
CA THR A 9 9.38 -8.90 3.36
C THR A 9 8.67 -7.58 3.65
N ALA A 10 7.95 -7.48 4.77
CA ALA A 10 7.30 -6.24 5.17
C ALA A 10 8.31 -5.11 5.41
N ARG A 11 9.37 -5.38 6.17
CA ARG A 11 10.47 -4.44 6.43
C ARG A 11 11.16 -3.98 5.15
N HIS A 12 11.42 -4.91 4.24
CA HIS A 12 11.99 -4.61 2.94
C HIS A 12 11.08 -3.68 2.13
N CYS A 13 9.78 -3.95 2.07
CA CYS A 13 8.82 -3.10 1.37
C CYS A 13 8.73 -1.69 1.98
N LEU A 14 8.63 -1.58 3.31
CA LEU A 14 8.57 -0.29 4.01
C LEU A 14 9.84 0.53 3.79
N THR A 15 11.02 -0.11 3.85
CA THR A 15 12.30 0.53 3.52
C THR A 15 12.34 0.99 2.06
N LEU A 16 11.79 0.18 1.14
CA LEU A 16 11.66 0.52 -0.28
C LEU A 16 10.70 1.68 -0.57
N MET A 17 9.74 1.97 0.30
CA MET A 17 8.79 3.08 0.13
C MET A 17 9.17 4.32 0.94
N SER A 18 10.00 4.16 1.97
CA SER A 18 10.48 5.24 2.84
C SER A 18 10.95 6.46 2.02
N GLY A 19 10.38 7.62 2.32
CA GLY A 19 10.66 8.90 1.66
C GLY A 19 10.28 8.99 0.17
N ARG A 20 9.66 7.96 -0.40
CA ARG A 20 9.42 7.82 -1.84
C ARG A 20 7.93 7.82 -2.17
N ARG A 21 7.66 8.07 -3.46
CA ARG A 21 6.34 7.90 -4.06
C ARG A 21 6.23 6.51 -4.66
N HIS A 22 5.10 5.86 -4.46
CA HIS A 22 4.72 4.64 -5.14
C HIS A 22 3.27 4.74 -5.64
N ARG A 23 2.96 3.90 -6.63
CA ARG A 23 1.65 3.86 -7.29
C ARG A 23 0.86 2.67 -6.75
N VAL A 24 -0.38 2.92 -6.37
CA VAL A 24 -1.41 1.92 -6.08
C VAL A 24 -2.39 1.96 -7.24
N LEU A 25 -2.51 0.82 -7.94
CA LEU A 25 -3.37 0.67 -9.10
C LEU A 25 -4.55 -0.23 -8.71
N SER A 26 -5.76 0.29 -8.87
CA SER A 26 -7.01 -0.41 -8.57
C SER A 26 -7.86 -0.43 -9.82
N ALA A 27 -8.35 -1.60 -10.23
CA ALA A 27 -9.22 -1.74 -11.39
C ALA A 27 -10.57 -2.34 -11.00
N VAL A 28 -11.63 -1.89 -11.68
CA VAL A 28 -12.97 -2.46 -11.60
C VAL A 28 -13.44 -2.86 -12.98
N ALA A 29 -14.11 -4.01 -13.09
CA ALA A 29 -14.71 -4.51 -14.31
C ALA A 29 -16.17 -4.88 -14.05
N LEU A 30 -17.07 -4.40 -14.91
CA LEU A 30 -18.51 -4.64 -14.86
C LEU A 30 -18.94 -5.31 -16.17
N LEU A 31 -19.48 -6.52 -16.06
CA LEU A 31 -20.10 -7.23 -17.17
C LEU A 31 -21.62 -7.03 -17.10
N SER A 32 -22.18 -6.35 -18.10
CA SER A 32 -23.62 -6.15 -18.22
C SER A 32 -24.34 -7.42 -18.71
N PRO A 33 -25.65 -7.59 -18.45
CA PRO A 33 -26.42 -8.74 -18.94
C PRO A 33 -26.47 -8.89 -20.47
N ASP A 34 -26.25 -7.79 -21.20
CA ASP A 34 -26.13 -7.77 -22.66
C ASP A 34 -24.74 -8.24 -23.17
N GLY A 35 -23.84 -8.62 -22.25
CA GLY A 35 -22.48 -9.04 -22.54
C GLY A 35 -21.48 -7.90 -22.68
N ALA A 36 -21.88 -6.63 -22.50
CA ALA A 36 -20.97 -5.51 -22.58
C ALA A 36 -20.03 -5.46 -21.36
N LEU A 37 -18.73 -5.49 -21.59
CA LEU A 37 -17.70 -5.29 -20.56
C LEU A 37 -17.36 -3.80 -20.46
N ARG A 38 -17.43 -3.25 -19.26
CA ARG A 38 -16.92 -1.91 -18.93
C ARG A 38 -15.86 -2.05 -17.86
N GLU A 39 -14.68 -1.49 -18.10
CA GLU A 39 -13.58 -1.51 -17.14
C GLU A 39 -13.08 -0.10 -16.87
N ARG A 40 -12.54 0.10 -15.67
CA ARG A 40 -11.90 1.35 -15.27
C ARG A 40 -10.71 1.07 -14.38
N LEU A 41 -9.59 1.70 -14.71
CA LEU A 41 -8.40 1.76 -13.87
C LEU A 41 -8.41 3.08 -13.09
N SER A 42 -8.15 3.00 -11.79
CA SER A 42 -7.85 4.13 -10.93
C SER A 42 -6.40 4.03 -10.44
N GLU A 43 -5.69 5.15 -10.51
CA GLU A 43 -4.33 5.26 -10.04
C GLU A 43 -4.27 6.24 -8.87
N THR A 44 -3.64 5.79 -7.79
CA THR A 44 -3.33 6.62 -6.62
C THR A 44 -1.84 6.63 -6.37
N ILE A 45 -1.27 7.82 -6.19
CA ILE A 45 0.13 8.02 -5.80
C ILE A 45 0.16 8.28 -4.30
N VAL A 46 0.91 7.46 -3.57
CA VAL A 46 1.12 7.58 -2.13
C VAL A 46 2.57 7.93 -1.88
N ARG A 47 2.86 8.82 -0.92
CA ARG A 47 4.21 9.14 -0.47
C ARG A 47 4.33 8.89 1.03
N PHE A 48 5.19 7.97 1.42
CA PHE A 48 5.61 7.85 2.81
C PHE A 48 6.54 9.00 3.18
N LYS A 49 6.50 9.44 4.44
CA LYS A 49 7.60 10.23 4.99
C LYS A 49 8.89 9.38 4.98
N PRO A 50 10.08 10.00 5.11
CA PRO A 50 11.27 9.24 5.48
C PRO A 50 11.00 8.52 6.81
N LEU A 51 10.99 7.19 6.77
CA LEU A 51 10.75 6.34 7.93
C LEU A 51 12.07 6.08 8.66
N SER A 52 12.04 6.24 9.98
CA SER A 52 13.13 5.77 10.82
C SER A 52 13.04 4.27 11.06
N THR A 53 14.13 3.66 11.53
CA THR A 53 14.13 2.24 11.90
C THR A 53 13.12 1.94 12.99
N GLU A 54 13.01 2.83 13.98
CA GLU A 54 12.08 2.70 15.12
C GLU A 54 10.62 2.73 14.67
N GLU A 55 10.29 3.52 13.65
CA GLU A 55 8.94 3.58 13.09
C GLU A 55 8.60 2.32 12.30
N ILE A 56 9.57 1.78 11.56
CA ILE A 56 9.41 0.49 10.88
C ILE A 56 9.22 -0.62 11.92
N ASP A 57 10.03 -0.64 12.98
CA ASP A 57 9.92 -1.61 14.07
C ASP A 57 8.55 -1.54 14.76
N ALA A 58 8.11 -0.33 15.12
CA ALA A 58 6.82 -0.12 15.76
C ALA A 58 5.65 -0.56 14.87
N TYR A 59 5.72 -0.28 13.56
CA TYR A 59 4.69 -0.70 12.62
C TYR A 59 4.67 -2.22 12.43
N ILE A 60 5.85 -2.85 12.35
CA ILE A 60 5.97 -4.32 12.25
C ILE A 60 5.40 -5.00 13.49
N ALA A 61 5.68 -4.47 14.69
CA ALA A 61 5.13 -4.99 15.94
C ALA A 61 3.60 -4.91 16.03
N GLY A 62 2.96 -4.05 15.22
CA GLY A 62 1.50 -3.90 15.16
C GLY A 62 0.78 -4.90 14.26
N SER A 63 1.49 -5.78 13.52
CA SER A 63 0.92 -6.84 12.66
C SER A 63 -0.03 -6.40 11.53
N GLU A 64 -0.32 -5.11 11.35
CA GLU A 64 -1.21 -4.62 10.27
C GLU A 64 -0.65 -4.85 8.86
N TRP A 65 0.65 -5.15 8.75
CA TRP A 65 1.34 -5.49 7.51
C TRP A 65 1.03 -6.90 7.01
N GLU A 66 0.57 -7.80 7.88
CA GLU A 66 0.42 -9.22 7.59
C GLU A 66 -0.54 -9.45 6.42
N GLY A 67 -0.03 -10.13 5.40
CA GLY A 67 -0.78 -10.45 4.19
C GLY A 67 -1.16 -9.24 3.33
N LYS A 68 -0.59 -8.06 3.57
CA LYS A 68 -0.83 -6.86 2.76
C LYS A 68 0.18 -6.75 1.63
N ALA A 69 -0.29 -6.38 0.44
CA ALA A 69 0.59 -6.03 -0.67
C ALA A 69 1.39 -4.77 -0.32
N GLY A 70 2.72 -4.82 -0.45
CA GLY A 70 3.61 -3.74 -0.01
C GLY A 70 3.80 -3.65 1.50
N GLY A 71 3.25 -4.58 2.28
CA GLY A 71 3.47 -4.66 3.73
C GLY A 71 2.91 -3.48 4.51
N TYR A 72 1.83 -2.83 4.04
CA TYR A 72 1.11 -1.83 4.82
C TYR A 72 -0.38 -1.80 4.50
N ALA A 73 -1.18 -1.32 5.46
CA ALA A 73 -2.59 -1.00 5.28
C ALA A 73 -2.79 0.52 5.41
N ILE A 74 -3.26 1.16 4.33
CA ILE A 74 -3.42 2.63 4.32
C ILE A 74 -4.48 3.13 5.32
N GLN A 75 -5.50 2.30 5.59
CA GLN A 75 -6.46 2.51 6.66
C GLN A 75 -5.95 1.75 7.88
N GLY A 76 -5.43 2.47 8.88
CA GLY A 76 -4.76 1.90 10.05
C GLY A 76 -3.59 2.78 10.52
N SER A 77 -2.67 2.20 11.29
CA SER A 77 -1.54 2.94 11.86
C SER A 77 -0.56 3.49 10.80
N ALA A 78 -0.51 2.92 9.60
CA ALA A 78 0.32 3.45 8.52
C ALA A 78 -0.17 4.79 7.97
N GLU A 79 -1.43 5.19 8.22
CA GLU A 79 -1.95 6.50 7.80
C GLU A 79 -1.08 7.65 8.36
N GLY A 80 -0.64 7.52 9.61
CA GLY A 80 0.26 8.49 10.26
C GLY A 80 1.69 8.53 9.68
N LEU A 81 2.03 7.58 8.81
CA LEU A 81 3.31 7.50 8.10
C LEU A 81 3.22 8.06 6.67
N ILE A 82 2.02 8.38 6.18
CA ILE A 82 1.81 8.94 4.83
C ILE A 82 1.97 10.46 4.87
N ALA A 83 2.97 10.96 4.16
CA ALA A 83 3.22 12.39 4.04
C ALA A 83 2.34 13.08 2.99
N TRP A 84 1.81 12.33 2.02
CA TRP A 84 0.99 12.85 0.94
C TRP A 84 0.30 11.74 0.14
N ILE A 85 -0.88 12.06 -0.41
CA ILE A 85 -1.65 11.19 -1.31
C ILE A 85 -2.30 12.01 -2.43
N SER A 86 -2.41 11.44 -3.63
CA SER A 86 -3.21 11.99 -4.72
C SER A 86 -3.73 10.89 -5.63
N GLY A 87 -5.03 10.92 -5.90
CA GLY A 87 -5.73 9.89 -6.68
C GLY A 87 -7.10 9.61 -6.09
N SER A 88 -7.67 8.47 -6.47
CA SER A 88 -8.97 7.96 -6.02
C SER A 88 -9.02 6.44 -6.11
#